data_AF-C6W2A5-F1
#
_entry.id   AF-C6W2A5-F1
#
_cell.length_a   1.000
_cell.length_b   1.000
_cell.length_c   1.000
_cell.angle_alpha   90.00
_cell.angle_beta   90.00
_cell.angle_gamma   90.00
#
_symmetry.space_group_name_H-M   'P 1'
#
loop_
_entity.id
_entity.type
_entity.pdbx_description
1 polymer ?
#
loop_
_entity_poly.entity_id
_entity_poly.type
_entity_poly.pdbx_seq_one_letter_code
_entity_poly.pdbx_strand_id
1 'polypeptide(L)'
;MTVNNNTGKVLTLKSKNAEHGKFTTDPPSKIESSGSWACSTRSGGTVGPEGTVVYETDGGSTTIEFYFNHPFGSATSSYRVTPTPRDAVGYDIKGSFKGHDQDITFELYPI
;
A
#
# COMPACT_ATOMS: atom_id res chain seq x y z
N MET A 1 3.03 3.39 -5.77
CA MET A 1 2.50 3.50 -4.39
C MET A 1 3.65 3.86 -3.47
N THR A 2 3.44 4.86 -2.62
CA THR A 2 4.46 5.38 -1.69
C THR A 2 3.86 5.48 -0.29
N VAL A 3 4.59 5.03 0.72
CA VAL A 3 4.26 5.23 2.12
C VAL A 3 5.21 6.28 2.68
N ASN A 4 4.67 7.34 3.26
CA ASN A 4 5.39 8.30 4.08
C ASN A 4 5.08 7.99 5.54
N ASN A 5 6.08 7.49 6.24
CA ASN A 5 5.95 7.02 7.61
C ASN A 5 6.39 8.11 8.58
N ASN A 6 5.43 8.87 9.12
CA ASN A 6 5.72 9.88 10.14
C ASN A 6 5.38 9.38 11.56
N THR A 7 5.12 8.09 11.75
CA THR A 7 4.71 7.51 13.04
C THR A 7 5.82 7.50 14.10
N GLY A 8 7.07 7.71 13.69
CA GLY A 8 8.24 7.59 14.56
C GLY A 8 8.66 6.14 14.86
N LYS A 9 7.99 5.15 14.26
CA LYS A 9 8.27 3.71 14.39
C LYS A 9 8.76 3.12 13.08
N VAL A 10 9.69 2.17 13.10
CA VAL A 10 10.09 1.46 11.88
C VAL A 10 9.01 0.46 11.49
N LEU A 11 8.60 0.46 10.21
CA LEU A 11 7.70 -0.56 9.68
C LEU A 11 8.51 -1.72 9.11
N THR A 12 8.19 -2.96 9.47
CA THR A 12 8.81 -4.19 8.94
C THR A 12 7.78 -4.98 8.13
N LEU A 13 8.14 -5.34 6.89
CA LEU A 13 7.26 -6.08 5.99
C LEU A 13 6.94 -7.47 6.55
N LYS A 14 5.65 -7.80 6.66
CA LYS A 14 5.17 -9.12 7.09
C LYS A 14 4.74 -9.98 5.91
N SER A 15 3.97 -9.39 5.02
CA SER A 15 3.47 -10.08 3.84
C SER A 15 3.19 -9.11 2.70
N LYS A 16 3.24 -9.64 1.49
CA LYS A 16 2.79 -8.97 0.27
C LYS A 16 2.04 -10.01 -0.55
N ASN A 17 0.92 -9.61 -1.13
CA ASN A 17 0.15 -10.45 -2.04
C ASN A 17 -0.35 -9.60 -3.21
N ALA A 18 -0.10 -10.08 -4.43
CA ALA A 18 -0.72 -9.53 -5.63
C ALA A 18 -1.74 -10.55 -6.11
N GLU A 19 -3.00 -10.36 -5.71
CA GLU A 19 -4.12 -11.20 -6.13
C GLU A 19 -4.31 -11.11 -7.64
N HIS A 20 -4.26 -9.89 -8.17
CA HIS A 20 -4.19 -9.61 -9.60
C HIS A 20 -2.96 -8.76 -9.91
N GLY A 21 -2.37 -8.99 -11.08
CA GLY A 21 -1.14 -8.31 -11.50
C GLY A 21 0.14 -8.95 -10.95
N LYS A 22 1.20 -8.16 -10.91
CA LYS A 22 2.53 -8.55 -10.43
C LYS A 22 3.27 -7.32 -9.90
N PHE A 23 3.93 -7.46 -8.76
CA PHE A 23 4.89 -6.45 -8.32
C PHE A 23 6.03 -6.31 -9.33
N THR A 24 6.15 -5.13 -9.92
CA THR A 24 7.29 -4.75 -10.78
C THR A 24 8.41 -4.14 -9.95
N THR A 25 8.05 -3.55 -8.80
CA THR A 25 8.97 -3.18 -7.73
C THR A 25 8.37 -3.69 -6.44
N ASP A 26 9.16 -4.46 -5.69
CA ASP A 26 8.71 -5.06 -4.44
C ASP A 26 8.59 -4.03 -3.31
N PRO A 27 7.61 -4.20 -2.40
CA PRO A 27 7.59 -3.47 -1.14
C PRO A 27 8.91 -3.66 -0.38
N PRO A 28 9.53 -2.57 0.14
CA PRO A 28 10.78 -2.68 0.87
C PRO A 28 10.57 -3.47 2.17
N SER A 29 11.57 -4.24 2.60
CA SER A 29 11.49 -5.03 3.83
C SER A 29 11.35 -4.18 5.09
N LYS A 30 11.79 -2.91 5.04
CA LYS A 30 11.68 -1.93 6.11
C LYS A 30 11.32 -0.55 5.56
N ILE A 31 10.56 0.23 6.34
CA ILE A 31 10.27 1.64 6.05
C ILE A 31 10.52 2.44 7.34
N GLU A 32 11.61 3.21 7.35
CA GLU A 32 11.91 4.14 8.44
C GLU A 32 11.15 5.46 8.24
N SER A 33 11.35 6.11 7.09
CA SER A 33 10.71 7.39 6.74
C SER A 33 9.85 7.30 5.48
N SER A 34 10.32 6.63 4.43
CA SER A 34 9.55 6.44 3.20
C SER A 34 9.90 5.12 2.51
N GLY A 35 8.92 4.55 1.83
CA GLY A 35 9.08 3.33 1.06
C GLY A 35 8.08 3.27 -0.07
N SER A 36 8.47 2.70 -1.21
CA SER A 36 7.62 2.68 -2.40
C SER A 36 7.65 1.32 -3.08
N TRP A 37 6.54 0.99 -3.73
CA TRP A 37 6.41 -0.19 -4.58
C TRP A 37 5.47 0.07 -5.75
N ALA A 38 5.55 -0.82 -6.73
CA ALA A 38 4.75 -0.75 -7.95
C ALA A 38 4.20 -2.14 -8.28
N CYS A 39 2.93 -2.17 -8.68
CA CYS A 39 2.25 -3.37 -9.15
C CYS A 39 1.64 -3.06 -10.52
N SER A 40 1.89 -3.92 -11.51
CA SER A 40 1.35 -3.77 -12.86
C SER A 40 0.45 -4.94 -13.21
N THR A 41 -0.35 -4.78 -14.27
CA THR A 41 -1.05 -5.90 -14.88
C THR A 41 -0.05 -6.95 -15.35
N ARG A 42 -0.48 -8.21 -15.37
CA ARG A 42 0.29 -9.27 -16.06
C ARG A 42 0.12 -9.08 -17.55
N SER A 43 1.18 -9.33 -18.32
CA SER A 43 1.12 -9.25 -19.79
C SER A 43 -0.04 -10.09 -20.33
N GLY A 44 -0.90 -9.49 -21.15
CA GLY A 44 -2.09 -10.12 -21.74
C GLY A 44 -3.29 -10.27 -20.79
N GLY A 45 -3.23 -9.74 -19.56
CA GLY A 45 -4.33 -9.76 -18.61
C GLY A 45 -5.38 -8.68 -18.90
N THR A 46 -6.66 -9.04 -18.80
CA THR A 46 -7.82 -8.12 -18.81
C THR A 46 -8.26 -7.73 -17.39
N VAL A 47 -7.40 -7.99 -16.39
CA VAL A 47 -7.60 -7.65 -14.99
C VAL A 47 -6.51 -6.67 -14.55
N GLY A 48 -6.91 -5.66 -13.81
CA GLY A 48 -6.02 -4.65 -13.28
C GLY A 48 -5.27 -5.12 -12.01
N PRO A 49 -4.26 -4.41 -11.51
CA PRO A 49 -3.53 -4.77 -10.29
C PRO A 49 -4.43 -4.71 -9.05
N GLU A 50 -4.42 -5.77 -8.25
CA GLU A 50 -5.11 -5.83 -6.96
C GLU A 50 -4.29 -6.63 -5.96
N GLY A 51 -4.27 -6.18 -4.71
CA GLY A 51 -3.55 -6.89 -3.67
C GLY A 51 -3.43 -6.14 -2.35
N THR A 52 -2.61 -6.72 -1.48
CA THR A 52 -2.35 -6.22 -0.15
C THR A 52 -0.86 -6.24 0.18
N VAL A 53 -0.44 -5.28 1.01
CA VAL A 53 0.88 -5.26 1.64
C VAL A 53 0.69 -5.01 3.12
N VAL A 54 1.28 -5.85 3.97
CA VAL A 54 1.14 -5.75 5.43
C VAL A 54 2.49 -5.47 6.06
N TYR A 55 2.53 -4.42 6.85
CA TYR A 55 3.67 -4.07 7.69
C TYR A 55 3.33 -4.20 9.17
N GLU A 56 4.34 -4.37 10.00
CA GLU A 56 4.27 -4.37 11.45
C GLU A 56 5.20 -3.28 11.99
N THR A 57 4.77 -2.51 12.99
CA THR A 57 5.65 -1.53 13.63
C THR A 57 6.68 -2.23 14.49
N ASP A 58 7.85 -1.63 14.66
CA ASP A 58 8.79 -2.04 15.71
C ASP A 58 8.09 -2.12 17.08
N GLY A 59 8.39 -3.18 17.84
CA GLY A 59 7.66 -3.55 19.04
C GLY A 59 6.48 -4.52 18.83
N GLY A 60 6.08 -4.80 17.57
CA GLY A 60 5.20 -5.94 17.23
C GLY A 60 3.74 -5.81 17.65
N SER A 61 3.32 -4.66 18.17
CA SER A 61 1.96 -4.45 18.70
C SER A 61 0.97 -3.89 17.68
N THR A 62 1.43 -3.48 16.50
CA THR A 62 0.59 -2.86 15.48
C THR A 62 0.92 -3.40 14.10
N THR A 63 -0.10 -3.83 13.36
CA THR A 63 0.00 -4.13 11.94
C THR A 63 -0.76 -3.09 11.12
N ILE A 64 -0.29 -2.85 9.90
CA ILE A 64 -0.86 -1.89 8.97
C ILE A 64 -0.98 -2.59 7.62
N GLU A 65 -2.22 -2.82 7.19
CA GLU A 65 -2.51 -3.35 5.87
C GLU A 65 -2.77 -2.21 4.88
N PHE A 66 -2.09 -2.25 3.74
CA PHE A 66 -2.32 -1.40 2.57
C PHE A 66 -2.99 -2.24 1.49
N TYR A 67 -4.27 -1.96 1.22
CA TYR A 67 -5.01 -2.57 0.12
C TYR A 67 -4.99 -1.64 -1.10
N PHE A 68 -4.80 -2.22 -2.28
CA PHE A 68 -4.90 -1.54 -3.56
C PHE A 68 -5.73 -2.37 -4.54
N ASN A 69 -6.59 -1.71 -5.30
CA ASN A 69 -7.31 -2.28 -6.44
C ASN A 69 -7.46 -1.22 -7.53
N HIS A 70 -6.68 -1.40 -8.59
CA HIS A 70 -6.75 -0.62 -9.80
C HIS A 70 -7.39 -1.49 -10.89
N PRO A 71 -8.71 -1.40 -11.14
CA PRO A 71 -9.41 -2.28 -12.08
C PRO A 71 -9.01 -2.01 -13.53
N PHE A 72 -9.19 -3.00 -14.40
CA PHE A 72 -8.98 -2.83 -15.84
C PHE A 72 -9.99 -1.84 -16.43
N GLY A 73 -9.55 -1.01 -17.37
CA GLY A 73 -10.40 -0.03 -18.06
C GLY A 73 -10.44 1.33 -17.34
N SER A 74 -11.61 1.97 -17.34
CA SER A 74 -11.78 3.35 -16.84
C SER A 74 -12.46 3.44 -15.47
N ALA A 75 -12.62 2.31 -14.77
CA ALA A 75 -13.24 2.30 -13.45
C ALA A 75 -12.34 2.99 -12.42
N THR A 76 -12.96 3.61 -11.41
CA THR A 76 -12.22 4.30 -10.34
C THR A 76 -11.56 3.25 -9.45
N SER A 77 -10.33 3.50 -9.06
CA SER A 77 -9.53 2.61 -8.21
C SER A 77 -9.86 2.79 -6.73
N SER A 78 -9.59 1.76 -5.94
CA SER A 78 -9.86 1.72 -4.51
C SER A 78 -8.58 1.45 -3.73
N TYR A 79 -8.34 2.25 -2.69
CA TYR A 79 -7.18 2.16 -1.82
C TYR A 79 -7.64 2.28 -0.37
N ARG A 80 -7.08 1.47 0.51
CA ARG A 80 -7.43 1.46 1.94
C ARG A 80 -6.19 1.23 2.80
N VAL A 81 -6.20 1.84 3.98
CA VAL A 81 -5.24 1.56 5.05
C VAL A 81 -6.02 1.03 6.25
N THR A 82 -5.63 -0.13 6.75
CA THR A 82 -6.28 -0.77 7.90
C THR A 82 -5.23 -1.05 8.99
N PRO A 83 -5.08 -0.13 9.96
CA PRO A 83 -4.29 -0.39 11.17
C PRO A 83 -4.99 -1.42 12.07
N THR A 84 -4.21 -2.23 12.78
CA THR A 84 -4.68 -3.11 13.85
C THR A 84 -3.75 -2.95 15.05
N PRO A 85 -4.23 -2.45 16.21
CA PRO A 85 -5.58 -1.93 16.48
C PRO A 85 -6.01 -0.78 15.55
N ARG A 86 -7.32 -0.59 15.37
CA ARG A 86 -7.90 0.33 14.38
C ARG A 86 -7.46 1.79 14.56
N ASP A 87 -7.15 2.16 15.79
CA ASP A 87 -6.76 3.48 16.27
C ASP A 87 -5.27 3.51 16.68
N ALA A 88 -4.44 2.66 16.07
CA ALA A 88 -3.00 2.64 16.36
C ALA A 88 -2.19 3.65 15.53
N VAL A 89 -2.70 4.08 14.37
CA VAL A 89 -2.04 5.02 13.45
C VAL A 89 -3.09 5.87 12.72
N GLY A 90 -2.87 7.18 12.65
CA GLY A 90 -3.66 8.08 11.79
C GLY A 90 -3.14 8.04 10.36
N TYR A 91 -4.01 8.22 9.35
CA TYR A 91 -3.56 8.17 7.97
C TYR A 91 -4.37 9.04 7.01
N ASP A 92 -3.71 9.43 5.91
CA ASP A 92 -4.31 10.01 4.72
C ASP A 92 -3.92 9.22 3.46
N ILE A 93 -4.81 9.18 2.47
CA ILE A 93 -4.55 8.60 1.15
C ILE A 93 -4.67 9.71 0.11
N LYS A 94 -3.57 9.99 -0.59
CA LYS A 94 -3.46 11.06 -1.60
C LYS A 94 -3.12 10.48 -2.97
N GLY A 95 -3.51 11.19 -4.02
CA GLY A 95 -3.18 10.85 -5.41
C GLY A 95 -4.38 10.87 -6.34
N SER A 96 -4.18 10.41 -7.57
CA SER A 96 -5.27 10.22 -8.54
C SER A 96 -5.77 8.78 -8.51
N PHE A 97 -7.07 8.63 -8.31
CA PHE A 97 -7.76 7.33 -8.25
C PHE A 97 -8.31 6.93 -9.63
N LYS A 98 -7.96 7.69 -10.67
CA LYS A 98 -8.38 7.51 -12.07
C LYS A 98 -7.17 7.65 -12.99
N GLY A 99 -7.27 7.02 -14.16
CA GLY A 99 -6.20 6.98 -15.16
C GLY A 99 -5.46 5.65 -15.13
N HIS A 100 -4.71 5.37 -16.20
CA HIS A 100 -3.99 4.10 -16.40
C HIS A 100 -2.81 3.93 -15.43
N ASP A 101 -2.04 5.00 -15.22
CA ASP A 101 -0.96 5.03 -14.25
C ASP A 101 -1.42 5.84 -13.03
N GLN A 102 -1.22 5.30 -11.83
CA GLN A 102 -1.70 5.91 -10.58
C GLN A 102 -0.60 5.94 -9.53
N ASP A 103 -0.24 7.16 -9.15
CA ASP A 103 0.68 7.43 -8.04
C ASP A 103 -0.12 7.76 -6.78
N ILE A 104 -0.26 6.75 -5.92
CA ILE A 104 -0.90 6.87 -4.62
C ILE A 104 0.13 6.99 -3.51
N THR A 105 -0.09 7.96 -2.64
CA THR A 105 0.70 8.19 -1.43
C THR A 105 -0.16 7.92 -0.20
N PHE A 106 0.35 7.06 0.69
CA PHE A 106 -0.18 6.81 2.02
C PHE A 106 0.66 7.61 3.02
N GLU A 107 0.06 8.56 3.72
CA GLU A 107 0.74 9.27 4.80
C GLU A 107 0.28 8.71 6.13
N LEU A 108 1.22 8.31 6.97
CA LEU A 108 0.96 7.78 8.30
C LEU A 108 1.41 8.77 9.37
N TYR A 109 0.66 8.85 10.45
CA TYR A 109 0.86 9.79 11.54
C TYR A 109 0.74 9.11 12.91
N PRO A 110 1.47 9.60 13.93
CA PRO A 110 1.22 9.18 15.30
C PRO A 110 -0.17 9.66 15.74
N ILE A 111 -0.76 8.94 16.71
CA ILE A 111 -2.00 9.34 17.39
C ILE A 111 -1.65 9.96 18.73
#